data_AF-M2RN69-F1
#
_entry.id   AF-M2RN69-F1
#
_cell.length_a   1.000
_cell.length_b   1.000
_cell.length_c   1.000
_cell.angle_alpha   90.00
_cell.angle_beta   90.00
_cell.angle_gamma   90.00
#
_symmetry.space_group_name_H-M   'P 1'
#
loop_
_entity.id
_entity.type
_entity.pdbx_description
1 polymer ?
#
loop_
_entity_poly.entity_id
_entity_poly.type
_entity_poly.pdbx_seq_one_letter_code
_entity_poly.pdbx_strand_id
1 'polypeptide(L)'
;MQRVYAFEDGDGTNKKLLGGKGAGLCTMTKIGLPVPQGFVITTEMCKQFIANGNKMPEGLMEEVKKNMQLVEKKSGKVFGGEENPLLVSVRSGAAMSMPGMMDTILNLGLNDKTVVALAKLTNNERFAYDSYRRF
;
A
#
# COMPACT_ATOMS: atom_id res chain seq x y z
N MET A 1 16.21 -7.62 10.98
CA MET A 1 15.74 -6.23 10.86
C MET A 1 14.39 -6.26 10.15
N GLN A 2 13.36 -5.61 10.70
CA GLN A 2 12.02 -5.60 10.09
C GLN A 2 12.03 -4.79 8.79
N ARG A 3 11.51 -5.37 7.69
CA ARG A 3 11.61 -4.78 6.34
C ARG A 3 10.34 -4.08 5.90
N VAL A 4 9.21 -4.49 6.47
CA VAL A 4 7.87 -3.95 6.24
C VAL A 4 7.22 -3.59 7.58
N TYR A 5 6.69 -2.38 7.68
CA TYR A 5 6.07 -1.84 8.89
C TYR A 5 4.61 -1.50 8.63
N ALA A 6 3.68 -2.06 9.40
CA ALA A 6 2.33 -1.51 9.48
C ALA A 6 2.40 -0.08 10.04
N PHE A 7 1.44 0.78 9.68
CA PHE A 7 1.49 2.19 10.11
C PHE A 7 1.51 2.36 11.64
N GLU A 8 0.85 1.47 12.38
CA GLU A 8 0.84 1.47 13.85
C GLU A 8 2.18 1.06 14.49
N ASP A 9 2.97 0.24 13.80
CA ASP A 9 4.25 -0.26 14.32
C ASP A 9 5.41 0.68 13.98
N GLY A 10 5.33 1.38 12.85
CA GLY A 10 6.42 2.23 12.35
C GLY A 10 6.70 3.47 13.21
N ASP A 11 7.97 3.79 13.42
CA ASP A 11 8.39 5.04 14.08
C ASP A 11 8.24 6.23 13.12
N GLY A 12 7.22 7.07 13.35
CA GLY A 12 6.91 8.24 12.55
C GLY A 12 7.96 9.37 12.58
N THR A 13 8.98 9.27 13.45
CA THR A 13 10.13 10.17 13.44
C THR A 13 11.24 9.68 12.49
N ASN A 14 11.26 8.38 12.17
CA ASN A 14 12.30 7.75 11.36
C ASN A 14 12.05 7.90 9.85
N LYS A 15 12.13 9.15 9.37
CA LYS A 15 11.99 9.48 7.93
C LYS A 15 13.06 8.85 7.05
N LYS A 16 14.25 8.57 7.61
CA LYS A 16 15.33 7.91 6.88
C LYS A 16 14.94 6.49 6.46
N LEU A 17 14.29 5.74 7.37
CA LEU A 17 13.88 4.35 7.14
C LEU A 17 12.53 4.23 6.42
N LEU A 18 11.54 5.04 6.79
CA LEU A 18 10.15 4.92 6.29
C LEU A 18 9.81 5.88 5.15
N GLY A 19 10.73 6.79 4.81
CA GLY A 19 10.42 7.93 3.94
C GLY A 19 9.52 8.96 4.62
N GLY A 20 9.45 10.17 4.06
CA GLY A 20 8.67 11.27 4.62
C GLY A 20 7.16 10.97 4.66
N LYS A 21 6.61 10.36 3.60
CA LYS A 21 5.19 9.98 3.53
C LYS A 21 4.86 8.83 4.48
N GLY A 22 5.67 7.77 4.48
CA GLY A 22 5.47 6.61 5.35
C GLY A 22 5.57 6.98 6.83
N ALA A 23 6.60 7.74 7.20
CA ALA A 23 6.74 8.27 8.55
C ALA A 23 5.55 9.17 8.95
N GLY A 24 5.05 10.01 8.04
CA GLY A 24 3.85 10.80 8.27
C GLY A 24 2.60 9.95 8.52
N LEU A 25 2.37 8.91 7.73
CA LEU A 25 1.25 7.96 7.92
C LEU A 25 1.34 7.24 9.27
N CYS A 26 2.55 6.83 9.68
CA CYS A 26 2.79 6.26 11.00
C CYS A 26 2.45 7.24 12.13
N THR A 27 2.92 8.49 12.03
CA THR A 27 2.60 9.53 13.02
C THR A 27 1.09 9.77 13.11
N MET A 28 0.42 9.98 11.97
CA MET A 28 -1.02 10.24 11.91
C MET A 28 -1.84 9.08 12.49
N THR A 29 -1.42 7.83 12.21
CA THR A 29 -2.07 6.64 12.77
C THR A 29 -1.89 6.56 14.28
N LYS A 30 -0.69 6.82 14.80
CA LYS A 30 -0.38 6.76 16.24
C LYS A 30 -1.08 7.83 17.06
N ILE A 31 -1.35 9.01 16.49
CA ILE A 31 -2.11 10.08 17.16
C ILE A 31 -3.64 9.92 17.00
N GLY A 32 -4.11 8.83 16.38
CA GLY A 32 -5.53 8.49 16.28
C GLY A 32 -6.30 9.20 15.17
N LEU A 33 -5.63 9.77 14.16
CA LEU A 33 -6.34 10.29 12.97
C LEU A 33 -6.90 9.14 12.13
N PRO A 34 -8.01 9.36 11.39
CA PRO A 34 -8.65 8.33 10.57
C PRO A 34 -7.84 8.02 9.30
N VAL A 35 -6.73 7.31 9.47
CA VAL A 35 -5.85 6.88 8.38
C VAL A 35 -6.28 5.49 7.90
N PRO A 36 -6.53 5.29 6.59
CA PRO A 36 -6.75 3.95 6.04
C PRO A 36 -5.59 3.01 6.35
N GLN A 37 -5.90 1.75 6.66
CA GLN A 37 -4.91 0.75 7.04
C GLN A 37 -3.91 0.50 5.90
N GLY A 38 -2.65 0.28 6.26
CA GLY A 38 -1.59 0.06 5.29
C GLY A 38 -0.24 -0.19 5.95
N PHE A 39 0.78 -0.31 5.12
CA PHE A 39 2.15 -0.57 5.55
C PHE A 39 3.17 0.14 4.65
N VAL A 40 4.40 0.23 5.15
CA VAL A 40 5.55 0.86 4.49
C VAL A 40 6.61 -0.21 4.25
N ILE A 41 7.07 -0.32 3.01
CA ILE A 41 8.30 -1.04 2.67
C ILE A 41 9.46 -0.06 2.86
N THR A 42 10.44 -0.42 3.67
CA THR A 42 11.52 0.52 4.06
C THR A 42 12.39 0.97 2.89
N THR A 43 13.02 2.13 3.03
CA THR A 43 13.99 2.67 2.07
C THR A 43 15.21 1.75 1.90
N GLU A 44 15.58 1.00 2.94
CA GLU A 44 16.66 0.00 2.88
C GLU A 44 16.34 -1.14 1.90
N MET A 45 15.07 -1.52 1.73
CA MET A 45 14.69 -2.52 0.72
C MET A 45 14.87 -2.00 -0.69
N CYS A 46 14.64 -0.71 -0.93
CA CYS A 46 14.94 -0.08 -2.21
C CYS A 46 16.45 -0.13 -2.52
N LYS A 47 17.30 0.17 -1.51
CA LYS A 47 18.76 0.05 -1.67
C LYS A 47 19.19 -1.38 -1.99
N GLN A 48 18.63 -2.37 -1.28
CA GLN A 48 18.94 -3.78 -1.53
C GLN A 48 18.47 -4.23 -2.92
N PHE A 49 17.28 -3.80 -3.36
CA PHE A 49 16.78 -4.07 -4.71
C PHE A 49 17.76 -3.58 -5.78
N ILE A 50 18.25 -2.35 -5.65
CA ILE A 50 19.24 -1.77 -6.58
C ILE A 50 20.57 -2.52 -6.49
N ALA A 51 21.08 -2.78 -5.28
CA ALA A 51 22.34 -3.50 -5.07
C ALA A 51 22.32 -4.93 -5.63
N ASN A 52 21.14 -5.57 -5.65
CA ASN A 52 20.93 -6.90 -6.22
C ASN A 52 20.71 -6.90 -7.74
N GLY A 53 20.97 -5.78 -8.42
CA GLY A 53 20.78 -5.65 -9.86
C GLY A 53 19.30 -5.61 -10.25
N ASN A 54 18.50 -4.83 -9.53
CA ASN A 54 17.05 -4.70 -9.71
C ASN A 54 16.29 -6.02 -9.49
N LYS A 55 16.77 -6.84 -8.55
CA LYS A 55 16.11 -8.07 -8.13
C LYS A 55 15.53 -7.90 -6.73
N MET A 56 14.31 -8.40 -6.54
CA MET A 56 13.64 -8.32 -5.25
C MET A 56 14.44 -9.08 -4.18
N PRO A 57 14.71 -8.48 -3.00
CA PRO A 57 15.36 -9.17 -1.90
C PRO A 57 14.59 -10.44 -1.50
N GLU A 58 15.33 -11.51 -1.22
CA GLU A 58 14.75 -12.81 -0.89
C GLU A 58 13.81 -12.73 0.32
N GLY A 59 12.63 -13.33 0.20
CA GLY A 59 11.62 -13.35 1.27
C GLY A 59 10.90 -12.01 1.53
N LEU A 60 11.24 -10.91 0.83
CA LEU A 60 10.55 -9.63 1.03
C LEU A 60 9.07 -9.73 0.66
N MET A 61 8.74 -10.44 -0.41
CA MET A 61 7.36 -10.63 -0.84
C MET A 61 6.51 -11.42 0.16
N GLU A 62 7.11 -12.32 0.93
CA GLU A 62 6.40 -13.04 1.99
C GLU A 62 6.05 -12.10 3.16
N GLU A 63 6.92 -11.15 3.50
CA GLU A 63 6.60 -10.09 4.47
C GLU A 63 5.51 -9.14 3.94
N VAL A 64 5.54 -8.80 2.66
CA VAL A 64 4.50 -7.98 2.02
C VAL A 64 3.15 -8.71 2.07
N LYS A 65 3.09 -9.98 1.71
CA LYS A 65 1.86 -10.80 1.78
C LYS A 65 1.33 -10.89 3.21
N LYS A 66 2.21 -11.12 4.20
CA LYS A 66 1.84 -11.14 5.61
C LYS A 66 1.21 -9.80 6.06
N ASN A 67 1.79 -8.68 5.65
CA ASN A 67 1.22 -7.36 5.97
C ASN A 67 -0.08 -7.08 5.20
N MET A 68 -0.21 -7.56 3.96
CA MET A 68 -1.47 -7.47 3.22
C MET A 68 -2.59 -8.20 3.96
N GLN A 69 -2.34 -9.41 4.49
CA GLN A 69 -3.31 -10.15 5.31
C GLN A 69 -3.75 -9.39 6.56
N LEU A 70 -2.85 -8.60 7.17
CA LEU A 70 -3.22 -7.72 8.28
C LEU A 70 -4.15 -6.59 7.83
N VAL A 71 -3.90 -5.99 6.66
CA VAL A 71 -4.78 -4.96 6.08
C VAL A 71 -6.14 -5.55 5.73
N GLU A 72 -6.18 -6.74 5.15
CA GLU A 72 -7.43 -7.47 4.86
C GLU A 72 -8.24 -7.70 6.14
N LYS A 73 -7.61 -8.27 7.17
CA LYS A 73 -8.24 -8.54 8.46
C LYS A 73 -8.83 -7.30 9.11
N LYS A 74 -8.12 -6.17 9.08
CA LYS A 74 -8.58 -4.92 9.70
C LYS A 74 -9.63 -4.18 8.87
N SER A 75 -9.56 -4.28 7.55
CA SER A 75 -10.51 -3.63 6.66
C SER A 75 -11.79 -4.44 6.44
N GLY A 76 -11.78 -5.75 6.76
CA GLY A 76 -12.87 -6.68 6.46
C GLY A 76 -13.02 -6.96 4.96
N LYS A 77 -11.98 -6.64 4.16
CA LYS A 77 -11.96 -6.79 2.70
C LYS A 77 -10.84 -7.75 2.30
N VAL A 78 -10.95 -8.35 1.12
CA VAL A 78 -9.98 -9.34 0.60
C VAL A 78 -9.35 -8.82 -0.68
N PHE A 79 -8.03 -8.80 -0.76
CA PHE A 79 -7.28 -8.40 -1.94
C PHE A 79 -7.50 -9.43 -3.05
N GLY A 80 -8.12 -8.99 -4.15
CA GLY A 80 -8.59 -9.89 -5.21
C GLY A 80 -9.92 -10.60 -4.90
N GLY A 81 -10.63 -10.24 -3.82
CA GLY A 81 -11.92 -10.84 -3.46
C GLY A 81 -13.06 -10.45 -4.42
N GLU A 82 -13.89 -11.41 -4.80
CA GLU A 82 -14.96 -11.22 -5.79
C GLU A 82 -16.29 -10.71 -5.18
N GLU A 83 -16.39 -10.57 -3.86
CA GLU A 83 -17.57 -10.04 -3.16
C GLU A 83 -17.29 -8.70 -2.46
N ASN A 84 -16.20 -8.63 -1.68
CA ASN A 84 -15.76 -7.43 -0.97
C ASN A 84 -14.27 -7.13 -1.23
N PRO A 85 -13.92 -6.65 -2.45
CA PRO A 85 -12.53 -6.45 -2.84
C PRO A 85 -11.83 -5.37 -2.01
N LEU A 86 -10.61 -5.69 -1.56
CA LEU A 86 -9.65 -4.70 -1.07
C LEU A 86 -8.91 -4.12 -2.27
N LEU A 87 -8.99 -2.80 -2.40
CA LEU A 87 -8.19 -2.02 -3.35
C LEU A 87 -7.17 -1.20 -2.56
N VAL A 88 -5.95 -1.11 -3.08
CA VAL A 88 -4.85 -0.39 -2.43
C VAL A 88 -4.28 0.69 -3.33
N SER A 89 -3.68 1.71 -2.72
CA SER A 89 -2.83 2.66 -3.43
C SER A 89 -1.36 2.35 -3.16
N VAL A 90 -0.53 2.35 -4.20
CA VAL A 90 0.93 2.24 -4.07
C VAL A 90 1.52 3.63 -4.30
N ARG A 91 2.24 4.14 -3.31
CA ARG A 91 2.76 5.51 -3.29
C ARG A 91 4.24 5.49 -2.92
N SER A 92 5.07 6.05 -3.78
CA SER A 92 6.48 6.26 -3.49
C SER A 92 6.69 7.29 -2.37
N GLY A 93 7.70 7.08 -1.54
CA GLY A 93 8.08 7.99 -0.47
C GLY A 93 9.54 7.88 -0.12
N ALA A 94 10.34 8.87 -0.50
CA ALA A 94 11.74 8.96 -0.09
C ALA A 94 11.88 9.73 1.23
N ALA A 95 13.08 9.68 1.84
CA ALA A 95 13.39 10.39 3.07
C ALA A 95 13.26 11.92 2.92
N MET A 96 13.64 12.43 1.74
CA MET A 96 13.42 13.82 1.34
C MET A 96 12.34 13.89 0.27
N SER A 97 11.62 15.01 0.23
CA SER A 97 10.60 15.24 -0.79
C SER A 97 11.28 15.37 -2.15
N MET A 98 10.83 14.57 -3.12
CA MET A 98 11.32 14.60 -4.48
C MET A 98 10.11 14.71 -5.41
N PRO A 99 9.65 15.95 -5.71
CA PRO A 99 8.53 16.17 -6.62
C PRO A 99 8.81 15.56 -7.99
N GLY A 100 7.84 14.86 -8.57
CA GLY A 100 7.92 14.32 -9.94
C GLY A 100 8.67 13.00 -10.12
N MET A 101 9.14 12.35 -9.05
CA MET A 101 10.03 11.18 -9.18
C MET A 101 9.37 9.80 -9.24
N MET A 102 8.08 9.66 -8.94
CA MET A 102 7.37 8.38 -9.09
C MET A 102 5.85 8.56 -9.09
N ASP A 103 5.17 7.78 -9.91
CA ASP A 103 3.71 7.77 -10.03
C ASP A 103 3.04 7.19 -8.78
N THR A 104 1.86 7.70 -8.48
CA THR A 104 0.94 7.10 -7.51
C THR A 104 -0.01 6.20 -8.29
N ILE A 105 -0.01 4.91 -7.95
CA ILE A 105 -0.98 3.97 -8.50
C ILE A 105 -2.15 3.90 -7.52
N LEU A 106 -3.35 4.20 -8.01
CA LEU A 106 -4.60 4.02 -7.27
C LEU A 106 -5.32 2.77 -7.77
N ASN A 107 -6.29 2.28 -7.00
CA ASN A 107 -7.19 1.19 -7.39
C ASN A 107 -6.51 -0.16 -7.70
N LEU A 108 -5.28 -0.38 -7.19
CA LEU A 108 -4.59 -1.65 -7.38
C LEU A 108 -5.37 -2.77 -6.70
N GLY A 109 -5.69 -3.80 -7.49
CA GLY A 109 -6.59 -4.90 -7.12
C GLY A 109 -7.84 -4.99 -8.02
N LEU A 110 -8.09 -3.99 -8.88
CA LEU A 110 -9.10 -4.09 -9.92
C LEU A 110 -8.69 -5.06 -11.02
N ASN A 111 -9.64 -5.89 -11.45
CA ASN A 111 -9.59 -6.80 -12.59
C ASN A 111 -11.04 -7.06 -13.05
N ASP A 112 -11.21 -7.86 -14.11
CA ASP A 112 -12.52 -8.16 -14.70
C ASP A 112 -13.55 -8.72 -13.71
N LYS A 113 -13.10 -9.36 -12.63
CA LYS A 113 -13.99 -9.90 -11.60
C LYS A 113 -14.24 -8.89 -10.48
N THR A 114 -13.19 -8.27 -9.96
CA THR A 114 -13.31 -7.34 -8.81
C THR A 114 -13.98 -6.02 -9.19
N VAL A 115 -13.95 -5.60 -10.46
CA VAL A 115 -14.71 -4.43 -10.95
C VAL A 115 -16.21 -4.67 -10.86
N VAL A 116 -16.68 -5.88 -11.19
CA VAL A 116 -18.10 -6.26 -11.07
C VAL A 116 -18.53 -6.27 -9.60
N ALA A 117 -17.68 -6.75 -8.70
CA ALA A 117 -17.91 -6.69 -7.26
C ALA A 117 -18.03 -5.24 -6.76
N LEU A 118 -17.11 -4.37 -7.19
CA LEU A 118 -17.11 -2.95 -6.84
C LEU A 118 -18.39 -2.25 -7.34
N ALA A 119 -18.83 -2.54 -8.57
CA ALA A 119 -20.05 -1.99 -9.15
C ALA A 119 -21.28 -2.33 -8.29
N LYS A 120 -21.38 -3.60 -7.86
CA LYS A 120 -22.47 -4.08 -6.98
C LYS A 120 -22.44 -3.41 -5.60
N LEU A 121 -21.29 -3.36 -4.95
CA LEU A 121 -21.15 -2.79 -3.60
C LEU A 121 -21.47 -1.30 -3.54
N THR A 122 -21.12 -0.57 -4.59
CA THR A 122 -21.34 0.88 -4.66
C THR A 122 -22.66 1.26 -5.30
N ASN A 123 -23.39 0.28 -5.84
CA ASN A 123 -24.55 0.46 -6.71
C ASN A 123 -24.27 1.51 -7.82
N ASN A 124 -23.06 1.47 -8.37
CA ASN A 124 -22.56 2.49 -9.29
C ASN A 124 -21.58 1.89 -10.30
N GLU A 125 -22.14 1.29 -11.33
CA GLU A 125 -21.37 0.65 -12.41
C GLU A 125 -20.42 1.64 -13.11
N ARG A 126 -20.89 2.86 -13.38
CA ARG A 126 -20.07 3.90 -14.02
C ARG A 126 -18.85 4.25 -13.18
N PHE A 127 -18.98 4.35 -11.86
CA PHE A 127 -17.85 4.58 -10.96
C PHE A 127 -16.85 3.43 -10.97
N ALA A 128 -17.33 2.19 -10.93
CA ALA A 128 -16.47 1.02 -10.91
C ALA A 128 -15.62 0.90 -12.19
N TYR A 129 -16.26 1.01 -13.36
CA TYR A 129 -15.54 0.96 -14.63
C TYR A 129 -14.71 2.22 -14.91
N ASP A 130 -15.10 3.39 -14.40
CA ASP A 130 -14.22 4.58 -14.45
C ASP A 130 -12.96 4.38 -13.61
N SER A 131 -13.09 3.74 -12.45
CA SER A 131 -11.95 3.39 -11.61
C SER A 131 -11.07 2.32 -12.27
N TYR A 132 -11.67 1.35 -12.97
CA TYR A 132 -10.96 0.27 -13.65
C TYR A 132 -10.17 0.77 -14.86
N ARG A 133 -10.76 1.61 -15.71
CA ARG A 133 -10.04 2.17 -16.88
C ARG A 133 -8.91 3.13 -16.53
N ARG A 134 -8.86 3.63 -15.29
CA ARG A 134 -7.82 4.54 -14.75
C ARG A 134 -6.70 3.78 -14.04
N PHE A 135 -6.94 2.52 -13.66
CA PHE A 135 -5.96 1.63 -13.08
C PHE A 135 -5.11 1.00 -14.19
#